data_AF-A0A351SJP8-F1
#
_entry.id   AF-A0A351SJP8-F1
#
_cell.length_a   1.000
_cell.length_b   1.000
_cell.length_c   1.000
_cell.angle_alpha   90.00
_cell.angle_beta   90.00
_cell.angle_gamma   90.00
#
_symmetry.space_group_name_H-M   'P 1'
#
loop_
_entity.id
_entity.type
_entity.pdbx_description
1 polymer ?
#
loop_
_entity_poly.entity_id
_entity_poly.type
_entity_poly.pdbx_seq_one_letter_code
_entity_poly.pdbx_strand_id
1 'polypeptide(L)' 'VKGQSLHFEWRNGKVVDGETGSYWNALGQAVSGPLKGAQLKKVDAGVHFAFAWLAFDAGAEVYKARQNRD' A
#
# COMPACT_ATOMS: atom_id res chain seq x y z
N VAL A 1 8.09 -4.54 9.58
CA VAL A 1 9.56 -4.40 9.63
C VAL A 1 10.12 -5.42 10.61
N LYS A 2 11.21 -6.16 10.30
CA LYS A 2 11.78 -7.20 11.20
C LYS A 2 10.73 -8.19 11.77
N GLY A 3 9.76 -8.61 10.95
CA GLY A 3 8.67 -9.50 11.37
C GLY A 3 7.48 -8.83 12.07
N GLN A 4 7.56 -7.55 12.42
CA GLN A 4 6.44 -6.80 12.98
C GLN A 4 5.51 -6.25 11.89
N SER A 5 4.21 -6.44 12.07
CA SER A 5 3.15 -5.76 11.33
C SER A 5 2.92 -4.35 11.88
N LEU A 6 2.72 -3.38 11.00
CA LEU A 6 2.46 -1.99 11.35
C LEU A 6 1.12 -1.56 10.78
N HIS A 7 0.40 -0.70 11.50
CA HIS A 7 -0.84 -0.08 11.04
C HIS A 7 -0.53 1.30 10.50
N PHE A 8 -1.11 1.63 9.34
CA PHE A 8 -0.83 2.89 8.66
C PHE A 8 -2.07 3.77 8.61
N GLU A 9 -1.83 5.06 8.82
CA GLU A 9 -2.83 6.10 8.68
C GLU A 9 -2.36 7.17 7.70
N TRP A 10 -3.33 7.78 7.02
CA TRP A 10 -3.07 8.98 6.23
C TRP A 10 -3.29 10.22 7.10
N ARG A 11 -2.21 10.95 7.39
CA ARG A 11 -2.26 12.20 8.18
C ARG A 11 -1.54 13.31 7.44
N ASN A 12 -2.26 14.41 7.18
CA ASN A 12 -1.71 15.62 6.56
C ASN A 12 -0.90 15.36 5.27
N GLY A 13 -1.43 14.51 4.39
CA GLY A 13 -0.77 14.18 3.12
C GLY A 13 0.42 13.22 3.24
N LYS A 14 0.59 12.56 4.38
CA LYS A 14 1.69 11.61 4.63
C LYS A 14 1.16 10.30 5.17
N VAL A 15 1.88 9.21 4.86
CA VAL A 15 1.68 7.90 5.47
C VAL A 15 2.44 7.86 6.79
N VAL A 16 1.76 7.48 7.88
CA VAL A 16 2.34 7.38 9.22
C VAL A 16 2.01 6.01 9.81
N ASP A 17 2.98 5.33 10.42
CA ASP A 17 2.69 4.12 11.21
C ASP A 17 2.22 4.47 12.63
N GLY A 18 1.24 3.74 13.14
CA GLY A 18 0.65 3.98 14.45
C GLY A 18 1.52 3.53 15.62
N GLU A 19 2.41 2.56 15.41
CA GLU A 19 3.24 1.97 16.47
C GLU A 19 4.40 2.86 16.88
N THR A 20 4.98 3.60 15.95
CA THR A 20 6.18 4.42 16.18
C THR A 20 6.01 5.87 15.75
N GLY A 21 4.99 6.18 14.95
CA GLY A 21 4.81 7.51 14.37
C GLY A 21 5.83 7.85 13.29
N SER A 22 6.48 6.86 12.67
CA SER A 22 7.40 7.12 11.56
C SER A 22 6.64 7.49 10.30
N TYR A 23 7.24 8.33 9.46
CA TYR A 23 6.65 8.74 8.18
C TYR A 23 7.24 7.92 7.05
N TRP A 24 6.38 7.52 6.11
CA TRP A 24 6.73 6.59 5.04
C TRP A 24 6.45 7.19 3.66
N ASN A 25 7.29 6.85 2.68
CA ASN A 25 7.01 7.13 1.28
C ASN A 25 6.18 5.99 0.64
N ALA A 26 5.68 6.24 -0.59
CA ALA A 26 4.85 5.27 -1.31
C ALA A 26 5.57 3.95 -1.66
N LEU A 27 6.91 3.92 -1.62
CA LEU A 27 7.71 2.72 -1.87
C LEU A 27 7.96 1.90 -0.59
N GLY A 28 7.34 2.30 0.53
CA GLY A 28 7.45 1.61 1.81
C GLY A 28 8.78 1.85 2.54
N GLN A 29 9.46 2.97 2.29
CA GLN A 29 10.63 3.39 3.05
C GLN A 29 10.25 4.43 4.10
N ALA A 30 10.70 4.23 5.33
CA ALA A 30 10.57 5.23 6.40
C ALA A 30 11.55 6.38 6.14
N VAL A 31 11.01 7.57 5.87
CA VAL A 31 11.79 8.77 5.53
C VAL A 31 12.15 9.62 6.75
N SER A 32 11.37 9.51 7.84
CA SER A 32 11.64 10.17 9.13
C SER A 32 10.96 9.43 10.29
N GLY A 33 11.34 9.78 11.53
CA GLY A 33 10.84 9.15 12.75
C GLY A 33 11.71 7.97 13.22
N PRO A 34 11.25 7.23 14.25
CA PRO A 34 12.03 6.18 14.90
C PRO A 34 12.51 5.05 13.98
N LEU A 35 11.78 4.76 12.91
CA LEU A 35 12.13 3.73 11.93
C LEU A 35 12.87 4.27 10.69
N LYS A 36 13.35 5.51 10.70
CA LYS A 36 14.03 6.13 9.53
C LYS A 36 15.06 5.19 8.90
N GLY A 37 14.95 5.00 7.58
CA GLY A 37 15.79 4.10 6.78
C GLY A 37 15.29 2.65 6.73
N ALA A 38 14.31 2.27 7.55
CA ALA A 38 13.67 0.97 7.44
C ALA A 38 12.86 0.84 6.15
N GLN A 39 12.75 -0.39 5.66
CA GLN A 39 12.05 -0.75 4.44
C GLN A 39 10.99 -1.81 4.76
N LEU A 40 9.75 -1.59 4.31
CA LEU A 40 8.70 -2.59 4.32
C LEU A 40 9.02 -3.69 3.31
N LYS A 41 8.56 -4.91 3.60
CA LYS A 41 8.58 -5.99 2.62
C LYS A 41 7.72 -5.53 1.44
N LYS A 42 8.33 -5.44 0.26
CA LYS A 42 7.60 -5.15 -0.96
C LYS A 42 6.62 -6.29 -1.24
N VAL A 43 5.40 -5.92 -1.58
CA VAL A 43 4.42 -6.83 -2.16
C VAL A 43 4.46 -6.67 -3.67
N ASP A 44 4.17 -7.74 -4.40
CA ASP A 44 4.01 -7.64 -5.84
C ASP A 44 2.81 -6.73 -6.13
N ALA A 45 3.10 -5.58 -6.72
CA ALA A 45 2.14 -4.55 -7.04
C ALA A 45 2.54 -3.88 -8.35
N GLY A 46 1.55 -3.59 -9.17
CA GLY A 46 1.73 -2.90 -10.44
C GLY A 46 0.44 -2.22 -10.87
N VAL A 47 0.59 -1.12 -11.61
CA VAL A 47 -0.53 -0.48 -12.29
C VAL A 47 -0.62 -1.11 -13.68
N HIS A 48 -1.71 -1.84 -13.92
CA HIS A 48 -1.95 -2.51 -15.19
C HIS A 48 -3.28 -2.04 -15.77
N PHE A 49 -3.34 -1.95 -17.10
CA PHE A 49 -4.63 -1.91 -17.76
C PHE A 49 -5.35 -3.25 -17.55
N ALA A 50 -6.68 -3.20 -17.38
CA ALA A 50 -7.47 -4.40 -17.12
C ALA A 50 -7.28 -5.48 -18.20
N PHE A 51 -7.22 -5.12 -19.48
CA PHE A 51 -7.01 -6.09 -20.57
C PHE A 51 -5.67 -6.82 -20.46
N ALA A 52 -4.62 -6.15 -19.96
CA ALA A 52 -3.31 -6.76 -19.78
C ALA A 52 -3.36 -7.72 -18.57
N TRP A 53 -3.95 -7.29 -17.46
CA TRP A 53 -4.11 -8.14 -16.27
C TRP A 53 -4.91 -9.41 -16.58
N LEU A 54 -6.04 -9.29 -17.28
CA LEU A 54 -6.88 -10.44 -17.66
C LEU A 54 -6.20 -11.41 -18.63
N ALA A 55 -5.19 -10.96 -19.39
CA ALA A 55 -4.38 -11.83 -20.22
C ALA A 55 -3.31 -12.60 -19.42
N PHE A 56 -2.78 -12.01 -18.34
CA PHE A 56 -1.77 -12.63 -17.48
C PHE A 56 -2.37 -13.50 -16.36
N ASP A 57 -3.56 -13.15 -15.87
CA ASP A 57 -4.29 -13.87 -14.83
C ASP A 57 -5.72 -14.17 -15.31
N ALA A 58 -5.86 -15.30 -16.00
CA ALA A 58 -7.14 -15.74 -16.57
C ALA A 58 -8.20 -16.08 -15.50
N GLY A 59 -7.80 -16.25 -14.23
CA GLY A 59 -8.71 -16.52 -13.11
C GLY A 59 -9.20 -15.27 -12.39
N ALA A 60 -8.75 -14.08 -12.80
CA ALA A 60 -9.10 -12.84 -12.14
C ALA A 60 -10.61 -12.54 -12.18
N GLU A 61 -11.20 -12.25 -11.02
CA GLU A 61 -12.61 -11.89 -10.89
C GLU A 61 -12.84 -10.41 -11.22
N VAL A 62 -13.89 -10.13 -11.98
CA VAL A 62 -14.31 -8.76 -12.31
C VAL A 62 -15.51 -8.36 -11.47
N TYR A 63 -15.32 -7.35 -10.61
CA TYR A 63 -16.37 -6.82 -9.75
C TYR A 63 -17.04 -5.59 -10.38
N LYS A 64 -18.37 -5.50 -10.24
CA LYS A 64 -19.12 -4.30 -10.62
C LYS A 64 -18.82 -3.19 -9.60
N ALA A 65 -18.52 -1.98 -10.09
CA ALA A 65 -18.37 -0.82 -9.21
C ALA A 65 -19.65 -0.63 -8.37
N ARG A 66 -19.48 -0.47 -7.06
CA ARG A 66 -20.59 -0.14 -6.16
C ARG A 66 -21.15 1.22 -6.58
N GLN A 67 -22.40 1.25 -7.02
CA GLN A 67 -23.10 2.52 -7.22
C GLN A 67 -23.37 3.12 -5.84
N ASN A 68 -22.75 4.26 -5.56
CA ASN A 68 -23.24 5.11 -4.48
C ASN A 68 -24.61 5.62 -4.92
N ARG A 69 -25.68 5.20 -4.24
CA ARG A 69 -26.95 5.93 -4.30
C ARG A 69 -26.78 7.19 -3.45
N ASP A 70 -27.24 8.29 -4.01
CA ASP A 70 -27.24 9.65 -3.44
C ASP A 70 -27.80 9.70 -2.01
#